data_AF-A0A9P0PJU4-F1
#
_entry.id   AF-A0A9P0PJU4-F1
#
_cell.length_a   1.000
_cell.length_b   1.000
_cell.length_c   1.000
_cell.angle_alpha   90.00
_cell.angle_beta   90.00
_cell.angle_gamma   90.00
#
_symmetry.space_group_name_H-M   'P 1'
#
loop_
_entity.id
_entity.type
_entity.pdbx_description
1 polymer ?
#
loop_
_entity_poly.entity_id
_entity_poly.type
_entity_poly.pdbx_seq_one_letter_code
_entity_poly.pdbx_strand_id
1 'polypeptide(L)'
;MLLELFLQALSVLLLALIVEKTPDNLGPIADLITGIVNKSSIISENLSPYRQNDGKDISVFPTSSSESIETYDFIIVGASPSGSALANRLSEVGKWNIIVLEAGGMPSPLTTIPVQCTLLSFTAYDWGAHTEPQEQHCRDFLHIGVHR
;
A
#
# COMPACT_ATOMS: atom_id res chain seq x y z
N MET A 1 3.36 -19.48 -13.23
CA MET A 1 1.96 -19.81 -13.58
C MET A 1 1.36 -20.88 -12.67
N LEU A 2 1.80 -22.15 -12.70
CA LEU A 2 1.25 -23.21 -11.82
C LEU A 2 1.39 -22.91 -10.31
N LEU A 3 2.53 -22.36 -9.88
CA LEU A 3 2.76 -21.99 -8.48
C LEU A 3 1.86 -20.82 -8.02
N GLU A 4 1.63 -19.83 -8.88
CA GLU A 4 0.75 -18.70 -8.56
C GLU A 4 -0.72 -19.11 -8.47
N LEU A 5 -1.16 -19.97 -9.37
CA LEU A 5 -2.50 -20.57 -9.32
C LEU A 5 -2.71 -21.39 -8.04
N PHE A 6 -1.69 -22.13 -7.60
CA PHE A 6 -1.73 -22.86 -6.34
C PHE A 6 -1.82 -21.93 -5.12
N LEU A 7 -1.00 -20.86 -5.09
CA LEU A 7 -1.02 -19.85 -4.03
C LEU A 7 -2.36 -19.09 -3.98
N GLN A 8 -2.92 -18.76 -5.14
CA GLN A 8 -4.26 -18.18 -5.24
C GLN A 8 -5.32 -19.14 -4.69
N ALA A 9 -5.35 -20.39 -5.11
CA ALA A 9 -6.32 -21.37 -4.62
C ALA A 9 -6.22 -21.60 -3.11
N LEU A 10 -4.99 -21.68 -2.57
CA LEU A 10 -4.75 -21.79 -1.13
C LEU A 10 -5.24 -20.53 -0.39
N SER A 11 -4.98 -19.34 -0.93
CA SER A 11 -5.41 -18.08 -0.32
C SER A 11 -6.93 -17.92 -0.29
N VAL A 12 -7.63 -18.35 -1.34
CA VAL A 12 -9.11 -18.39 -1.41
C VAL A 12 -9.66 -19.33 -0.35
N LEU A 13 -9.07 -20.53 -0.23
CA LEU A 13 -9.50 -21.51 0.77
C LEU A 13 -9.28 -20.98 2.20
N LEU A 14 -8.15 -20.33 2.47
CA LEU A 14 -7.85 -19.72 3.76
C LEU A 14 -8.85 -18.61 4.10
N LEU A 15 -9.17 -17.75 3.14
CA LEU A 15 -10.17 -16.68 3.25
C LEU A 15 -11.56 -17.24 3.54
N ALA A 16 -11.99 -18.27 2.80
CA ALA A 16 -13.28 -18.92 3.03
C ALA A 16 -13.39 -19.50 4.44
N LEU A 17 -12.33 -20.15 4.92
CA LEU A 17 -12.28 -20.68 6.29
C LEU A 17 -12.30 -19.58 7.36
N ILE A 18 -11.72 -18.41 7.09
CA ILE A 18 -11.73 -17.25 7.99
C ILE A 18 -13.15 -16.65 8.07
N VAL A 19 -13.81 -16.47 6.93
CA VAL A 19 -15.17 -15.91 6.83
C VAL A 19 -16.20 -16.85 7.46
N GLU A 20 -16.08 -18.17 7.26
CA GLU A 20 -17.03 -19.15 7.80
C GLU A 20 -16.93 -19.29 9.33
N LYS A 21 -15.76 -19.02 9.92
CA LYS A 21 -15.50 -19.28 11.35
C LYS A 21 -15.80 -18.08 12.27
N THR A 22 -16.21 -16.92 11.75
CA THR A 22 -16.31 -15.70 12.57
C THR A 22 -17.69 -15.05 12.56
N PRO A 23 -18.51 -15.32 13.58
CA PRO A 23 -19.58 -14.41 13.94
C PRO A 23 -18.96 -13.26 14.76
N ASP A 24 -19.12 -12.04 14.24
CA ASP A 24 -19.23 -10.80 15.02
C ASP A 24 -17.96 -10.11 15.59
N ASN A 25 -16.76 -10.71 15.56
CA ASN A 25 -15.53 -10.02 16.02
C ASN A 25 -14.31 -10.25 15.10
N LEU A 26 -14.13 -9.35 14.13
CA LEU A 26 -13.03 -9.40 13.15
C LEU A 26 -11.68 -8.86 13.66
N GLY A 27 -11.62 -8.22 14.83
CA GLY A 27 -10.42 -7.52 15.32
C GLY A 27 -9.16 -8.40 15.36
N PRO A 28 -9.17 -9.57 16.03
CA PRO A 28 -8.00 -10.45 16.12
C PRO A 28 -7.49 -10.97 14.76
N ILE A 29 -8.39 -11.09 13.78
CA ILE A 29 -8.04 -11.54 12.42
C ILE A 29 -7.45 -10.39 11.62
N ALA A 30 -8.03 -9.20 11.72
CA ALA A 30 -7.46 -8.00 11.12
C ALA A 30 -6.04 -7.76 11.64
N ASP A 31 -5.78 -7.94 12.94
CA ASP A 31 -4.45 -7.84 13.53
C ASP A 31 -3.47 -8.89 12.97
N LEU A 32 -3.91 -10.14 12.86
CA LEU A 32 -3.09 -11.23 12.28
C LEU A 32 -2.74 -10.95 10.82
N ILE A 33 -3.74 -10.57 10.02
CA ILE A 33 -3.59 -10.25 8.60
C ILE A 33 -2.67 -9.06 8.43
N THR A 34 -2.87 -7.99 9.20
CA THR A 34 -2.01 -6.81 9.22
C THR A 34 -0.58 -7.19 9.57
N GLY A 35 -0.38 -8.05 10.57
CA GLY A 35 0.94 -8.55 10.94
C GLY A 35 1.63 -9.34 9.83
N ILE A 36 0.90 -10.21 9.12
CA ILE A 36 1.44 -10.98 7.98
C ILE A 36 1.78 -10.04 6.82
N VAL A 37 0.86 -9.17 6.46
CA VAL A 37 1.00 -8.23 5.34
C VAL A 37 2.17 -7.27 5.59
N ASN A 38 2.27 -6.69 6.79
CA ASN A 38 3.38 -5.80 7.16
C ASN A 38 4.73 -6.52 7.24
N LYS A 39 4.79 -7.79 7.69
CA LYS A 39 6.04 -8.56 7.62
C LYS A 39 6.43 -8.91 6.18
N SER A 40 5.44 -9.12 5.32
CA SER A 40 5.69 -9.44 3.91
C SER A 40 6.14 -8.24 3.07
N SER A 41 5.76 -7.01 3.43
CA SER A 41 6.28 -5.81 2.76
C SER A 41 7.77 -5.62 3.00
N ILE A 42 8.28 -5.95 4.19
CA ILE A 42 9.72 -5.93 4.51
C ILE A 42 10.51 -6.85 3.57
N ILE A 43 9.93 -7.98 3.19
CA ILE A 43 10.54 -8.91 2.22
C ILE A 43 10.63 -8.22 0.86
N SER A 44 9.53 -7.64 0.36
CA SER A 44 9.52 -6.87 -0.89
C SER A 44 10.53 -5.73 -0.88
N GLU A 45 10.66 -5.03 0.25
CA GLU A 45 11.60 -3.93 0.39
C GLU A 45 13.03 -4.44 0.24
N ASN A 46 13.44 -5.46 1.00
CA ASN A 46 14.80 -6.02 0.94
C ASN A 46 15.15 -6.66 -0.40
N LEU A 47 14.17 -7.22 -1.10
CA LEU A 47 14.34 -7.83 -2.43
C LEU A 47 14.17 -6.83 -3.57
N SER A 48 13.69 -5.61 -3.30
CA SER A 48 13.43 -4.62 -4.34
C SER A 48 14.75 -4.18 -5.00
N PRO A 49 14.90 -4.34 -6.33
CA PRO A 49 16.03 -3.77 -7.04
C PRO A 49 15.96 -2.23 -7.09
N TYR A 50 14.80 -1.66 -6.75
CA TYR A 50 14.56 -0.22 -6.62
C TYR A 50 14.73 0.28 -5.18
N ARG A 51 15.19 -0.55 -4.24
CA ARG A 51 15.58 -0.07 -2.91
C ARG A 51 16.78 0.84 -3.08
N GLN A 52 16.50 2.13 -3.06
CA GLN A 52 17.49 3.19 -3.03
C GLN A 52 18.37 3.01 -1.78
N ASN A 53 19.56 2.42 -1.95
CA ASN A 53 20.64 2.42 -0.95
C ASN A 53 21.61 3.54 -1.30
N ASP A 54 21.08 4.74 -1.54
CA ASP A 54 21.82 5.86 -2.10
C ASP A 54 22.73 6.49 -1.04
N GLY A 55 22.57 6.12 0.23
CA GLY A 55 23.10 6.87 1.38
C GLY A 55 22.56 8.30 1.45
N LYS A 56 21.62 8.63 0.58
CA LYS A 56 20.94 9.91 0.49
C LYS A 56 19.61 9.73 1.20
N ASP A 57 19.61 9.93 2.51
CA ASP A 57 18.37 10.17 3.21
C ASP A 57 17.75 11.39 2.54
N ILE A 58 16.70 11.17 1.73
CA ILE A 58 15.81 12.25 1.30
C ILE A 58 15.06 12.64 2.56
N SER A 59 15.73 13.36 3.45
CA SER A 59 15.10 14.01 4.56
C SER A 59 14.13 15.01 3.95
N VAL A 60 12.84 14.70 4.03
CA VAL A 60 11.74 15.53 3.52
C VAL A 60 11.77 16.93 4.17
N PHE A 61 12.60 17.12 5.20
CA PHE A 61 12.91 18.39 5.84
C PHE A 61 14.43 18.55 5.99
N PRO A 62 15.08 19.43 5.19
CA PRO A 62 16.50 19.68 5.34
C PRO A 62 16.77 20.23 6.75
N THR A 63 17.50 19.47 7.55
CA THR A 63 17.75 19.81 8.97
C THR A 63 18.98 20.69 9.15
N SER A 64 19.68 21.06 8.07
CA SER A 64 20.78 22.03 8.13
C SER A 64 21.00 22.74 6.80
N SER A 65 21.41 24.01 6.88
CA SER A 65 21.47 25.00 5.81
C SER A 65 22.57 24.79 4.75
N SER A 66 23.07 23.56 4.57
CA SER A 66 24.18 23.26 3.66
C SER A 66 23.95 22.07 2.72
N GLU A 67 22.75 21.50 2.68
CA GLU A 67 22.40 20.52 1.64
C GLU A 67 22.00 21.26 0.35
N SER A 68 22.62 20.88 -0.76
CA SER A 68 22.25 21.38 -2.09
C SER A 68 20.80 21.04 -2.37
N ILE A 69 19.96 22.04 -2.61
CA ILE A 69 18.57 21.83 -3.04
C ILE A 69 18.60 21.05 -4.34
N GLU A 70 18.07 19.82 -4.31
CA GLU A 70 17.86 19.05 -5.53
C GLU A 70 16.77 19.69 -6.37
N THR A 71 17.05 19.83 -7.66
CA THR A 71 16.12 20.42 -8.62
C THR A 71 15.64 19.34 -9.58
N TYR A 72 14.33 19.31 -9.79
CA TYR A 72 13.66 18.39 -10.71
C TYR A 72 12.82 19.21 -11.69
N ASP A 73 12.72 18.75 -12.93
CA ASP A 73 11.85 19.36 -13.94
C ASP A 73 10.37 19.06 -13.63
N PHE A 74 10.10 17.89 -13.04
CA PHE A 74 8.76 17.48 -12.64
C PHE A 74 8.78 16.79 -11.27
N ILE A 75 7.82 17.17 -10.42
CA ILE A 75 7.53 16.52 -9.14
C ILE A 75 6.13 15.92 -9.25
N ILE A 76 6.04 14.59 -9.17
CA ILE A 76 4.78 13.86 -9.19
C ILE A 76 4.46 13.44 -7.76
N VAL A 77 3.31 13.87 -7.24
CA VAL A 77 2.85 13.47 -5.91
C VAL A 77 1.86 12.30 -6.07
N GLY A 78 2.27 11.12 -5.62
CA GLY A 78 1.52 9.87 -5.65
C GLY A 78 1.84 8.98 -6.86
N ALA A 79 2.30 7.76 -6.59
CA ALA A 79 2.51 6.65 -7.52
C ALA A 79 1.21 5.88 -7.84
N SER A 80 0.10 6.62 -7.99
CA SER A 80 -1.18 6.07 -8.44
C SER A 80 -1.08 5.54 -9.89
N PRO A 81 -2.10 4.86 -10.42
CA PRO A 81 -2.11 4.46 -11.83
C PRO A 81 -1.87 5.63 -12.80
N SER A 82 -2.43 6.81 -12.49
CA SER A 82 -2.19 8.02 -13.29
C SER A 82 -0.78 8.58 -13.09
N GLY A 83 -0.32 8.66 -11.84
CA GLY A 83 1.02 9.19 -11.51
C GLY A 83 2.13 8.33 -12.10
N SER A 84 2.00 7.01 -11.99
CA SER A 84 2.92 6.03 -12.57
C SER A 84 2.93 6.06 -14.10
N ALA A 85 1.76 6.17 -14.73
CA ALA A 85 1.68 6.30 -16.19
C ALA A 85 2.32 7.61 -16.69
N LEU A 86 2.11 8.71 -15.97
CA LEU A 86 2.73 10.01 -16.27
C LEU A 86 4.25 9.95 -16.09
N ALA A 87 4.73 9.41 -14.97
CA ALA A 87 6.16 9.23 -14.70
C ALA A 87 6.83 8.42 -15.80
N ASN A 88 6.21 7.31 -16.21
CA ASN A 88 6.70 6.48 -17.31
C ASN A 88 6.87 7.29 -18.61
N ARG A 89 5.86 8.08 -19.00
CA ARG A 89 5.91 8.90 -20.23
C ARG A 89 6.92 10.05 -20.17
N LEU A 90 7.00 10.75 -19.04
CA LEU A 90 7.99 11.82 -18.88
C LEU A 90 9.42 11.24 -18.89
N SER A 91 9.63 10.07 -18.28
CA SER A 91 10.95 9.44 -18.20
C SER A 91 11.49 8.95 -19.55
N GLU A 92 10.65 8.79 -20.58
CA GLU A 92 11.10 8.49 -21.95
C GLU A 92 11.99 9.61 -22.52
N VAL A 93 11.84 10.84 -22.03
CA VAL A 93 12.69 11.97 -22.40
C VAL A 93 13.85 12.05 -21.40
N GLY A 94 14.98 11.44 -21.73
CA GLY A 94 16.17 11.38 -20.85
C GLY A 94 16.86 12.72 -20.51
N LYS A 95 16.26 13.86 -20.87
CA LYS A 95 16.69 15.20 -20.46
C LYS A 95 15.96 15.69 -19.21
N TRP A 96 14.81 15.11 -18.88
CA TRP A 96 14.00 15.54 -17.75
C TRP A 96 14.38 14.75 -16.50
N ASN A 97 14.68 15.48 -15.43
CA ASN A 97 14.84 14.91 -14.08
C ASN A 97 13.48 14.91 -13.41
N ILE A 98 12.99 13.73 -13.04
CA ILE A 98 11.65 13.53 -12.49
C ILE A 98 11.77 12.82 -11.16
N ILE A 99 10.99 13.27 -10.18
CA ILE A 99 10.82 12.59 -8.90
C ILE A 99 9.35 12.23 -8.67
N VAL A 100 9.10 11.06 -8.09
CA VAL A 100 7.79 10.62 -7.62
C VAL A 100 7.83 10.53 -6.11
N LEU A 101 6.91 11.22 -5.44
CA LEU A 101 6.73 11.18 -4.00
C LEU A 101 5.53 10.29 -3.69
N GLU A 102 5.77 9.12 -3.12
CA GLU A 102 4.71 8.18 -2.71
C GLU A 102 4.69 8.06 -1.19
N ALA A 103 3.50 8.13 -0.60
CA ALA A 103 3.34 8.03 0.85
C ALA A 103 3.24 6.56 1.32
N GLY A 104 2.76 5.67 0.45
CA GLY A 104 2.72 4.24 0.69
C GLY A 104 4.11 3.58 0.63
N GLY A 105 4.18 2.37 1.17
CA GLY A 105 5.37 1.53 1.10
C GLY A 105 5.47 0.71 -0.17
N MET A 106 6.53 -0.10 -0.25
CA MET A 106 6.68 -1.08 -1.32
C MET A 106 5.56 -2.12 -1.29
N PRO A 107 4.98 -2.49 -2.46
CA PRO A 107 3.96 -3.52 -2.52
C PRO A 107 4.51 -4.88 -2.07
N SER A 108 3.79 -5.53 -1.15
CA SER A 108 4.01 -6.91 -0.73
C SER A 108 3.69 -7.88 -1.88
N PRO A 109 4.28 -9.09 -1.93
CA PRO A 109 3.87 -10.11 -2.91
C PRO A 109 2.40 -10.51 -2.74
N LEU A 110 1.79 -10.21 -1.61
CA LEU A 110 0.36 -10.43 -1.36
C LEU A 110 -0.52 -9.45 -2.16
N THR A 111 -0.04 -8.24 -2.46
CA THR A 111 -0.85 -7.25 -3.20
C THR A 111 -1.06 -7.62 -4.66
N THR A 112 -0.34 -8.61 -5.20
CA THR A 112 -0.53 -9.11 -6.56
C THR A 112 -1.65 -10.16 -6.67
N ILE A 113 -2.13 -10.69 -5.54
CA ILE A 113 -3.14 -11.74 -5.49
C ILE A 113 -4.54 -11.08 -5.39
N PRO A 114 -5.39 -11.14 -6.44
CA PRO A 114 -6.63 -10.34 -6.48
C PRO A 114 -7.62 -10.65 -5.35
N VAL A 115 -7.70 -11.93 -4.91
CA VAL A 115 -8.63 -12.33 -3.84
C VAL A 115 -8.30 -11.67 -2.49
N GLN A 116 -7.07 -11.17 -2.31
CA GLN A 116 -6.65 -10.53 -1.06
C GLN A 116 -7.13 -9.09 -0.91
N CYS A 117 -7.78 -8.51 -1.93
CA CYS A 117 -8.25 -7.13 -1.93
C CYS A 117 -9.05 -6.76 -0.67
N THR A 118 -10.01 -7.58 -0.25
CA THR A 118 -10.81 -7.34 0.97
C THR A 118 -9.96 -7.33 2.24
N LEU A 119 -8.90 -8.13 2.30
CA LEU A 119 -8.03 -8.18 3.47
C LEU A 119 -7.11 -6.98 3.55
N LEU A 120 -6.64 -6.48 2.39
CA LEU A 120 -5.76 -5.32 2.32
C LEU A 120 -6.44 -4.04 2.81
N SER A 121 -7.78 -3.95 2.69
CA SER A 121 -8.58 -2.85 3.24
C SER A 121 -8.45 -2.67 4.76
N PHE A 122 -7.95 -3.68 5.49
CA PHE A 122 -7.71 -3.60 6.94
C PHE A 122 -6.25 -3.34 7.31
N THR A 123 -5.40 -3.02 6.33
CA THR A 123 -3.94 -2.89 6.52
C THR A 123 -3.46 -1.49 6.14
N ALA A 124 -2.15 -1.24 6.27
CA ALA A 124 -1.53 0.03 5.86
C ALA A 124 -1.58 0.33 4.35
N TYR A 125 -2.10 -0.59 3.53
CA TYR A 125 -2.37 -0.36 2.10
C TYR A 125 -3.67 0.41 1.85
N ASP A 126 -4.55 0.50 2.85
CA ASP A 126 -5.76 1.31 2.80
C ASP A 126 -5.53 2.63 3.53
N TRP A 127 -6.04 3.73 2.98
CA TRP A 127 -5.94 5.05 3.61
C TRP A 127 -6.81 5.20 4.85
N GLY A 128 -7.71 4.24 5.12
CA GLY A 128 -8.61 4.26 6.27
C GLY A 128 -9.57 5.44 6.25
N ALA A 129 -9.94 5.90 5.05
CA ALA A 129 -10.82 7.05 4.90
C ALA A 129 -12.26 6.67 5.32
N HIS A 130 -12.79 7.40 6.30
CA HIS A 130 -14.16 7.23 6.77
C HIS A 130 -15.02 8.42 6.34
N THR A 131 -16.26 8.15 5.97
CA THR A 131 -17.26 9.18 5.70
C THR A 131 -17.99 9.58 6.97
N GLU A 132 -18.63 10.74 6.96
CA GLU A 132 -19.57 11.11 8.01
C GLU A 132 -20.85 10.25 7.93
N PRO A 133 -21.54 10.00 9.07
CA PRO A 133 -22.79 9.24 9.07
C PRO A 133 -23.86 9.83 8.15
N GLN A 134 -24.47 8.99 7.30
CA GLN A 134 -25.56 9.38 6.40
C GLN A 134 -26.79 8.48 6.62
N GLU A 135 -27.98 9.08 6.71
CA GLU A 135 -29.21 8.36 7.08
C GLU A 135 -29.73 7.40 5.99
N GLN A 136 -29.44 7.68 4.71
CA GLN A 136 -30.01 6.96 3.56
C GLN A 136 -29.02 6.03 2.85
N HIS A 137 -27.84 5.80 3.43
CA HIS A 137 -26.79 4.99 2.81
C HIS A 137 -26.39 3.80 3.70
N CYS A 138 -25.90 2.74 3.07
CA CYS A 138 -25.37 1.57 3.76
C CYS A 138 -24.18 1.99 4.65
N ARG A 139 -24.20 1.56 5.91
CA ARG A 139 -23.30 2.04 6.98
C ARG A 139 -21.92 1.36 6.98
N ASP A 140 -21.49 0.83 5.85
CA ASP A 140 -20.36 -0.12 5.77
C ASP A 140 -19.03 0.50 6.23
N PHE A 141 -18.84 1.80 6.01
CA PHE A 141 -17.62 2.54 6.40
C PHE A 141 -17.78 3.44 7.62
N LEU A 142 -18.86 3.27 8.40
CA LEU A 142 -19.11 4.05 9.61
C LEU A 142 -18.68 3.27 10.86
N HIS A 143 -17.59 3.72 11.47
CA HIS A 143 -17.21 3.42 12.86
C HIS A 143 -17.06 1.93 13.23
N ILE A 144 -15.87 1.38 13.02
CA ILE A 144 -15.30 0.42 13.98
C ILE A 144 -14.71 1.27 15.13
N GLY A 145 -15.48 1.55 16.18
CA GLY A 145 -14.93 2.06 17.44
C GLY A 145 -15.47 3.37 18.04
N VAL A 146 -16.71 3.79 17.79
CA VAL A 146 -17.39 4.72 18.73
C VAL A 146 -18.64 4.04 19.28
N HIS A 147 -18.40 3.19 20.28
CA HIS A 147 -19.36 3.07 21.37
C HIS A 147 -19.31 4.39 22.15
N ARG A 148 -20.37 5.18 22.07
CA ARG A 148 -20.80 5.94 23.25
C ARG A 148 -21.42 4.98 24.25
#